data_AF-A0A9E2FQY3-F1
#
_entry.id   AF-A0A9E2FQY3-F1
#
_cell.length_a   1.000
_cell.length_b   1.000
_cell.length_c   1.000
_cell.angle_alpha   90.00
_cell.angle_beta   90.00
_cell.angle_gamma   90.00
#
_symmetry.space_group_name_H-M   'P 1'
#
loop_
_entity.id
_entity.type
_entity.pdbx_description
1 polymer ?
#
loop_
_entity_poly.entity_id
_entity_poly.type
_entity_poly.pdbx_seq_one_letter_code
_entity_poly.pdbx_strand_id
1 'polypeptide(L)'
;MMFSPEDVDEVFVGEVGRTLSAIAFDGAGTLFAIDYRPQTLLLVATTPPPPGSIFLDILAEIPLSTDLHWAGGLAVPPDDSLYLSGFVLDGADTLYELDQTTGLLTSLGATGVPGGLTSLTFVPEPASLLLLVVGAACMAKERQRKIDTTCSDREDTL
;
A
#
# COMPACT_ATOMS: atom_id res chain seq x y z
N MET A 1 -7.78 -2.09 -12.23
CA MET A 1 -8.14 -3.52 -12.40
C MET A 1 -7.60 -4.22 -11.15
N MET A 2 -8.45 -4.89 -10.36
CA MET A 2 -8.07 -5.45 -9.06
C MET A 2 -7.67 -6.91 -9.25
N PHE A 3 -6.49 -7.32 -8.76
CA PHE A 3 -6.07 -8.73 -8.78
C PHE A 3 -7.14 -9.59 -8.12
N SER A 4 -7.80 -10.44 -8.89
CA SER A 4 -8.77 -11.40 -8.38
C SER A 4 -8.04 -12.69 -8.04
N PRO A 5 -8.23 -13.26 -6.84
CA PRO A 5 -7.55 -14.50 -6.43
C PRO A 5 -7.95 -15.72 -7.27
N GLU A 6 -8.94 -15.60 -8.15
CA GLU A 6 -9.32 -16.64 -9.11
C GLU A 6 -8.49 -16.64 -10.41
N ASP A 7 -7.74 -15.56 -10.71
CA ASP A 7 -6.82 -15.49 -11.85
C ASP A 7 -5.39 -15.87 -11.40
N VAL A 8 -5.19 -17.15 -11.07
CA VAL A 8 -3.94 -17.72 -10.50
C VAL A 8 -2.77 -17.90 -11.48
N ASP A 9 -2.84 -17.34 -12.70
CA ASP A 9 -1.87 -17.64 -13.77
C ASP A 9 -0.82 -16.54 -14.02
N GLU A 10 -0.85 -15.43 -13.28
CA GLU A 10 0.11 -14.34 -13.51
C GLU A 10 1.34 -14.43 -12.60
N VAL A 11 2.46 -14.87 -13.18
CA VAL A 11 3.78 -14.86 -12.54
C VAL A 11 4.58 -13.69 -13.10
N PHE A 12 4.91 -12.72 -12.24
CA PHE A 12 5.88 -11.68 -12.55
C PHE A 12 7.29 -12.24 -12.36
N VAL A 13 8.05 -12.33 -13.45
CA VAL A 13 9.45 -12.75 -13.41
C VAL A 13 10.31 -11.52 -13.68
N GLY A 14 11.24 -11.22 -12.78
CA GLY A 14 12.23 -10.17 -13.03
C GLY A 14 13.06 -10.46 -14.28
N GLU A 15 13.31 -9.44 -15.09
CA GLU A 15 14.12 -9.55 -16.30
C GLU A 15 15.57 -9.94 -15.98
N VAL A 16 16.19 -10.74 -16.86
CA VAL A 16 17.62 -11.05 -16.79
C VAL A 16 18.42 -9.77 -17.01
N GLY A 17 19.10 -9.29 -15.96
CA GLY A 17 19.97 -8.11 -16.02
C GLY A 17 19.52 -6.95 -15.15
N ARG A 18 18.31 -7.00 -14.58
CA ARG A 18 17.84 -6.04 -13.57
C ARG A 18 17.98 -6.61 -12.17
N THR A 19 18.19 -5.72 -11.20
CA THR A 19 18.32 -6.12 -9.79
C THR A 19 17.13 -5.56 -9.03
N LEU A 20 15.96 -6.15 -9.24
CA LEU A 20 14.74 -5.70 -8.57
C LEU A 20 14.87 -5.95 -7.06
N SER A 21 14.64 -4.91 -6.28
CA SER A 21 14.80 -4.93 -4.81
C SER A 21 13.48 -4.78 -4.07
N ALA A 22 12.53 -4.03 -4.64
CA ALA A 22 11.23 -3.79 -4.07
C ALA A 22 10.17 -3.66 -5.16
N ILE A 23 8.92 -4.05 -4.88
CA ILE A 23 7.78 -3.93 -5.78
C ILE A 23 6.53 -3.49 -5.01
N ALA A 24 5.63 -2.76 -5.66
CA ALA A 24 4.32 -2.35 -5.11
C ALA A 24 3.30 -2.12 -6.23
N PHE A 25 2.01 -2.23 -5.91
CA PHE A 25 0.92 -1.89 -6.83
C PHE A 25 0.14 -0.69 -6.29
N ASP A 26 -0.30 0.22 -7.17
CA ASP A 26 -1.27 1.27 -6.82
C ASP A 26 -2.72 0.78 -6.87
N GLY A 27 -3.67 1.66 -6.54
CA GLY A 27 -5.10 1.37 -6.62
C GLY A 27 -5.63 1.16 -8.05
N ALA A 28 -4.93 1.64 -9.07
CA ALA A 28 -5.28 1.43 -10.47
C ALA A 28 -4.82 0.06 -10.99
N GLY A 29 -3.84 -0.55 -10.32
CA GLY A 29 -3.18 -1.80 -10.70
C GLY A 29 -1.88 -1.59 -11.48
N THR A 30 -1.28 -0.40 -11.45
CA THR A 30 0.07 -0.15 -11.98
C THR A 30 1.10 -0.82 -11.08
N LEU A 31 2.07 -1.53 -11.68
CA LEU A 31 3.18 -2.12 -10.95
C LEU A 31 4.36 -1.14 -10.92
N PHE A 32 4.82 -0.85 -9.71
CA PHE A 32 6.05 -0.12 -9.45
C PHE A 32 7.13 -1.10 -8.98
N ALA A 33 8.35 -0.93 -9.48
CA ALA A 33 9.50 -1.69 -9.01
C ALA A 33 10.72 -0.80 -8.81
N ILE A 34 11.58 -1.13 -7.85
CA ILE A 34 12.87 -0.48 -7.70
C ILE A 34 13.96 -1.38 -8.28
N ASP A 35 14.61 -0.91 -9.33
CA ASP A 35 15.83 -1.49 -9.85
C ASP A 35 17.02 -0.93 -9.08
N TYR A 36 17.67 -1.77 -8.28
CA TYR A 36 18.76 -1.35 -7.41
C TYR A 36 20.00 -0.88 -8.18
N ARG A 37 20.21 -1.34 -9.42
CA ARG A 37 21.33 -0.90 -10.26
C ARG A 37 20.81 -0.74 -11.68
N PRO A 38 20.21 0.43 -11.99
CA PRO A 38 20.83 1.74 -11.73
C PRO A 38 20.22 2.65 -10.64
N GLN A 39 19.36 2.17 -9.74
CA GLN A 39 18.55 2.98 -8.81
C GLN A 39 17.50 3.81 -9.54
N THR A 40 16.59 3.09 -10.20
CA THR A 40 15.45 3.66 -10.88
C THR A 40 14.15 3.10 -10.33
N LEU A 41 13.14 3.96 -10.29
CA LEU A 41 11.75 3.54 -10.23
C LEU A 41 11.33 3.10 -11.63
N LEU A 42 10.81 1.88 -11.74
CA LEU A 42 10.24 1.33 -12.95
C LEU A 42 8.72 1.38 -12.85
N LEU A 43 8.07 1.93 -13.87
CA LEU A 43 6.62 1.79 -14.08
C LEU A 43 6.42 0.65 -15.06
N VAL A 44 5.74 -0.40 -14.64
CA VAL A 44 5.51 -1.61 -15.43
C VAL A 44 4.05 -1.69 -15.80
N ALA A 45 3.77 -1.84 -17.09
CA ALA A 45 2.42 -2.02 -17.60
C ALA A 45 1.85 -3.33 -17.08
N THR A 46 0.57 -3.31 -16.67
CA THR A 46 -0.16 -4.48 -16.19
C THR A 46 -1.23 -4.99 -17.15
N THR A 47 -1.15 -4.58 -18.42
CA THR A 47 -2.01 -5.16 -19.46
C THR A 47 -1.62 -6.63 -19.69
N PRO A 48 -2.57 -7.58 -19.59
CA PRO A 48 -2.29 -8.99 -19.80
C PRO A 48 -1.68 -9.19 -21.20
N PRO A 49 -0.49 -9.78 -21.31
CA PRO A 49 0.13 -9.99 -22.58
C PRO A 49 -0.54 -11.22 -23.23
N PRO A 50 -0.35 -11.43 -24.54
CA PRO A 50 -0.91 -12.60 -25.21
C PRO A 50 -0.47 -13.90 -24.52
N PRO A 51 -1.32 -14.95 -24.48
CA PRO A 51 -0.95 -16.23 -23.89
C PRO A 51 0.40 -16.74 -24.41
N GLY A 52 1.29 -17.12 -23.50
CA GLY A 52 2.64 -17.62 -23.82
C GLY A 52 3.73 -16.56 -23.96
N SER A 53 3.46 -15.31 -23.57
CA SER A 53 4.47 -14.25 -23.50
C SER A 53 4.83 -13.88 -22.06
N ILE A 54 6.05 -13.39 -21.85
CA ILE A 54 6.55 -12.96 -20.53
C ILE A 54 6.15 -11.50 -20.31
N PHE A 55 5.70 -11.23 -19.10
CA PHE A 55 5.09 -9.98 -18.66
C PHE A 55 6.17 -8.98 -18.22
N LEU A 56 6.58 -8.06 -19.10
CA LEU A 56 7.41 -6.92 -18.69
C LEU A 56 7.45 -5.85 -19.78
N ASP A 57 6.42 -5.00 -19.85
CA ASP A 57 6.50 -3.76 -20.63
C ASP A 57 6.83 -2.61 -19.67
N ILE A 58 8.04 -2.08 -19.78
CA ILE A 58 8.50 -0.97 -18.95
C ILE A 58 8.00 0.31 -19.60
N LEU A 59 7.00 0.93 -18.97
CA LEU A 59 6.40 2.17 -19.44
C LEU A 59 7.33 3.37 -19.21
N ALA A 60 8.04 3.37 -18.08
CA ALA A 60 8.99 4.42 -17.73
C ALA A 60 10.09 3.91 -16.81
N GLU A 61 11.26 4.53 -16.95
CA GLU A 61 12.39 4.42 -16.02
C GLU A 61 12.72 5.79 -15.47
N ILE A 62 12.63 5.93 -14.16
CA ILE A 62 12.72 7.23 -13.48
C ILE A 62 13.87 7.16 -12.48
N PRO A 63 15.01 7.85 -12.72
CA PRO A 63 16.14 7.84 -11.81
C PRO A 63 15.76 8.38 -10.43
N LEU A 64 16.22 7.70 -9.38
CA LEU A 64 16.08 8.23 -8.03
C LEU A 64 17.00 9.44 -7.84
N SER A 65 16.48 10.48 -7.19
CA SER A 65 17.21 11.72 -6.90
C SER A 65 18.37 11.57 -5.91
N THR A 66 18.42 10.45 -5.16
CA THR A 66 19.43 10.16 -4.14
C THR A 66 19.93 8.73 -4.30
N ASP A 67 21.24 8.53 -4.21
CA ASP A 67 21.83 7.19 -4.13
C ASP A 67 21.51 6.58 -2.76
N LEU A 68 20.60 5.62 -2.76
CA LEU A 68 20.16 4.94 -1.55
C LEU A 68 21.09 3.81 -1.14
N HIS A 69 22.12 3.43 -1.89
CA HIS A 69 22.97 2.23 -1.74
C HIS A 69 22.27 0.87 -1.66
N TRP A 70 21.05 0.79 -1.14
CA TRP A 70 20.13 -0.34 -1.15
C TRP A 70 18.70 0.19 -0.87
N ALA A 71 17.76 -0.18 -1.73
CA ALA A 71 16.33 0.06 -1.54
C ALA A 71 15.67 -1.20 -0.94
N GLY A 72 14.97 -1.04 0.17
CA GLY A 72 14.43 -2.17 0.93
C GLY A 72 13.02 -2.53 0.51
N GLY A 73 12.04 -1.83 1.06
CA GLY A 73 10.61 -2.03 0.84
C GLY A 73 10.00 -0.86 0.10
N LEU A 74 9.03 -1.16 -0.77
CA LEU A 74 8.21 -0.21 -1.49
C LEU A 74 6.76 -0.48 -1.13
N ALA A 75 5.98 0.56 -0.85
CA ALA A 75 4.56 0.41 -0.57
C ALA A 75 3.76 1.61 -1.08
N VAL A 76 2.54 1.34 -1.53
CA VAL A 76 1.55 2.33 -1.93
C VAL A 76 0.36 2.24 -0.98
N PRO A 77 0.01 3.30 -0.23
CA PRO A 77 -1.21 3.35 0.56
C PRO A 77 -2.42 3.66 -0.32
N PRO A 78 -3.64 3.67 0.25
CA PRO A 78 -4.87 4.00 -0.48
C PRO A 78 -4.95 5.42 -1.06
N ASP A 79 -4.04 6.32 -0.71
CA ASP A 79 -3.95 7.69 -1.26
C ASP A 79 -3.05 7.78 -2.51
N ASP A 80 -2.53 6.64 -2.97
CA ASP A 80 -1.61 6.49 -4.11
C ASP A 80 -0.26 7.21 -3.95
N SER A 81 0.13 7.66 -2.74
CA SER A 81 1.52 8.09 -2.48
C SER A 81 2.47 6.88 -2.54
N LEU A 82 3.75 7.08 -2.86
CA LEU A 82 4.73 5.97 -2.95
C LEU A 82 5.76 6.10 -1.84
N TYR A 83 5.90 5.08 -1.00
CA TYR A 83 6.84 5.09 0.13
C TYR A 83 7.95 4.07 -0.09
N LEU A 84 9.18 4.47 0.23
CA LEU A 84 10.38 3.68 0.03
C LEU A 84 11.23 3.69 1.31
N SER A 85 11.65 2.50 1.78
CA SER A 85 12.71 2.42 2.79
C SER A 85 14.07 2.38 2.10
N GLY A 86 14.95 3.32 2.48
CA GLY A 86 16.33 3.38 2.02
C GLY A 86 17.32 2.94 3.11
N PHE A 87 18.35 2.21 2.71
CA PHE A 87 19.45 1.79 3.59
C PHE A 87 20.74 2.52 3.19
N VAL A 88 21.15 3.51 3.97
CA VAL A 88 22.39 4.25 3.71
C VAL A 88 23.52 3.65 4.57
N LEU A 89 24.60 3.18 3.92
CA LEU A 89 25.73 2.48 4.57
C LEU A 89 26.31 3.20 5.81
N ASP A 90 26.28 4.54 5.81
CA ASP A 90 26.85 5.38 6.86
C ASP A 90 25.79 6.21 7.63
N GLY A 91 24.51 5.87 7.48
CA GLY A 91 23.38 6.66 7.99
C GLY A 91 22.37 5.86 8.81
N ALA A 92 21.41 6.56 9.41
CA ALA A 92 20.21 5.92 9.93
C ALA A 92 19.29 5.56 8.76
N ASP A 93 18.76 4.35 8.78
CA ASP A 93 17.78 3.88 7.80
C ASP A 93 16.58 4.82 7.77
N THR A 94 16.28 5.35 6.60
CA THR A 94 15.34 6.47 6.43
C THR A 94 14.14 6.02 5.61
N LEU A 95 12.96 6.49 6.01
CA LEU A 95 11.75 6.36 5.22
C LEU A 95 11.61 7.58 4.31
N TYR A 96 11.30 7.33 3.04
CA TYR A 96 11.11 8.37 2.04
C TYR A 96 9.71 8.30 1.45
N GLU A 97 9.15 9.45 1.13
CA GLU A 97 8.11 9.58 0.11
C GLU A 97 8.79 9.80 -1.25
N LEU A 98 8.37 9.05 -2.26
CA LEU A 98 8.93 9.03 -3.61
C LEU A 98 7.93 9.65 -4.59
N ASP A 99 8.34 10.75 -5.23
CA ASP A 99 7.60 11.33 -6.33
C ASP A 99 7.71 10.44 -7.57
N GLN A 100 6.57 9.86 -7.97
CA GLN A 100 6.49 8.87 -9.04
C GLN A 100 6.78 9.44 -10.43
N THR A 101 6.82 10.76 -10.61
CA THR A 101 7.04 11.40 -11.91
C THR A 101 8.50 11.82 -12.09
N THR A 102 9.12 12.29 -11.00
CA THR A 102 10.45 12.91 -11.01
C THR A 102 11.53 12.06 -10.36
N GLY A 103 11.15 11.04 -9.56
CA GLY A 103 12.09 10.26 -8.77
C GLY A 103 12.63 11.00 -7.55
N LEU A 104 12.03 12.14 -7.17
CA LEU A 104 12.42 12.91 -6.01
C LEU A 104 12.09 12.14 -4.72
N LEU A 105 13.08 11.99 -3.83
CA LEU A 105 12.95 11.35 -2.53
C LEU A 105 12.87 12.41 -1.43
N THR A 106 11.71 12.49 -0.77
CA THR A 106 11.50 13.38 0.37
C THR A 106 11.64 12.57 1.66
N SER A 107 12.67 12.88 2.46
CA SER A 107 12.90 12.19 3.73
C SER A 107 11.78 12.47 4.73
N LEU A 108 11.13 11.41 5.23
CA LEU A 108 10.15 11.46 6.32
C LEU A 108 10.78 11.23 7.70
N GLY A 109 12.03 10.77 7.73
CA GLY A 109 12.84 10.60 8.93
C GLY A 109 13.37 9.19 9.13
N ALA A 110 14.18 9.02 10.17
CA ALA A 110 14.78 7.74 10.52
C ALA A 110 13.71 6.74 11.00
N THR A 111 13.83 5.49 10.54
CA THR A 111 12.95 4.37 10.92
C THR A 111 13.24 3.85 12.33
N GLY A 112 14.45 4.11 12.85
CA GLY A 112 14.89 3.62 14.16
C GLY A 112 15.17 2.12 14.20
N VAL A 113 15.15 1.42 13.06
CA VAL A 113 15.44 -0.01 12.95
C VAL A 113 16.87 -0.18 12.46
N PRO A 114 17.81 -0.68 13.29
CA PRO A 114 19.19 -0.90 12.85
C PRO A 114 19.25 -1.94 11.73
N GLY A 115 19.85 -1.58 10.59
CA GLY A 115 20.01 -2.48 9.44
C GLY A 115 18.84 -2.41 8.45
N GLY A 116 17.92 -1.47 8.64
CA GLY A 116 16.92 -1.10 7.67
C GLY A 116 15.64 -1.91 7.72
N LEU A 117 14.68 -1.44 6.92
CA LEU A 117 13.44 -2.13 6.64
C LEU A 117 13.56 -2.80 5.28
N THR A 118 13.41 -4.12 5.24
CA THR A 118 13.42 -4.91 3.99
C THR A 118 12.07 -4.94 3.28
N SER A 119 11.00 -4.49 3.95
CA SER A 119 9.65 -4.49 3.42
C SER A 119 8.81 -3.40 4.10
N LEU A 120 7.82 -2.90 3.38
CA LEU A 120 6.82 -1.98 3.86
C LEU A 120 5.44 -2.55 3.53
N THR A 121 4.49 -2.37 4.44
CA THR A 121 3.09 -2.72 4.19
C THR A 121 2.18 -1.73 4.90
N PHE A 122 1.14 -1.28 4.22
CA PHE A 122 0.09 -0.50 4.84
C PHE A 122 -0.99 -1.45 5.34
N VAL A 123 -1.28 -1.37 6.64
CA VAL A 123 -2.41 -2.07 7.22
C VAL A 123 -3.58 -1.09 7.13
N PRO A 124 -4.63 -1.37 6.34
CA PRO A 124 -5.83 -0.55 6.33
C PRO A 124 -6.32 -0.40 7.76
N GLU A 125 -6.73 0.81 8.15
CA GLU A 125 -7.31 1.00 9.48
C GLU A 125 -8.40 -0.05 9.67
N PRO A 126 -8.27 -0.94 10.68
CA PRO A 126 -9.21 -2.02 10.82
C PRO A 126 -10.59 -1.40 10.96
N ALA A 127 -11.61 -2.08 10.42
CA ALA A 127 -13.00 -1.68 10.46
C ALA A 127 -13.54 -1.44 11.90
N SER A 128 -12.70 -1.47 12.93
CA SER A 128 -12.88 -0.95 14.28
C SER A 128 -13.70 0.33 14.36
N LEU A 129 -13.44 1.34 13.51
CA LEU A 129 -14.25 2.57 13.53
C LEU A 129 -15.68 2.31 13.05
N LEU A 130 -15.83 1.55 11.96
CA LEU A 130 -17.14 1.13 11.47
C LEU A 130 -17.87 0.26 12.51
N LEU A 131 -17.18 -0.69 13.14
CA LEU A 131 -17.69 -1.57 14.19
C LEU A 131 -18.10 -0.77 15.43
N LEU A 132 -17.33 0.25 15.80
CA LEU A 132 -17.66 1.15 16.89
C LEU A 132 -18.94 1.93 16.58
N VAL A 133 -19.06 2.48 15.37
CA VAL A 133 -20.26 3.21 14.92
C VAL A 133 -21.49 2.30 14.87
N VAL A 134 -21.35 1.11 14.29
CA VAL A 134 -22.44 0.10 14.23
C VAL A 134 -22.82 -0.33 15.64
N GLY A 135 -21.85 -0.57 16.52
CA GLY A 135 -22.07 -0.91 17.92
C GLY A 135 -22.85 0.20 18.66
N ALA A 136 -22.44 1.46 18.50
CA ALA A 136 -23.12 2.61 19.09
C ALA A 136 -24.55 2.78 18.57
N ALA A 137 -24.77 2.62 17.26
CA ALA A 137 -26.10 2.70 16.64
C ALA A 137 -27.03 1.58 17.14
N CYS A 138 -26.53 0.35 17.25
CA CYS A 138 -27.27 -0.78 17.82
C CYS A 138 -27.67 -0.51 19.28
N MET A 139 -26.75 -0.01 20.12
CA MET A 139 -27.04 0.35 21.51
C MET A 139 -28.07 1.48 21.62
N ALA A 140 -27.99 2.50 20.77
CA ALA A 140 -28.94 3.61 20.76
C ALA A 140 -30.35 3.15 20.37
N LYS A 141 -30.46 2.29 19.35
CA LYS A 141 -31.74 1.72 18.92
C LYS A 141 -32.38 0.83 19.99
N GLU A 142 -31.57 0.02 20.69
CA GLU A 142 -32.08 -0.80 21.80
C GLU A 142 -32.57 0.07 22.97
N ARG A 143 -31.87 1.17 23.26
CA ARG A 143 -32.30 2.14 24.29
C ARG A 143 -33.63 2.80 23.93
N GLN A 144 -33.83 3.21 22.68
CA GLN A 144 -35.09 3.79 22.21
C GLN A 144 -36.26 2.81 22.39
N ARG A 145 -36.09 1.55 21.97
CA ARG A 145 -37.11 0.51 22.12
C ARG A 145 -37.56 0.30 23.58
N LYS A 146 -36.64 0.36 24.55
CA LYS A 146 -36.96 0.24 25.98
C LYS A 146 -37.81 1.42 26.48
N ILE A 147 -37.56 2.63 26.00
CA ILE A 147 -38.32 3.83 26.38
C ILE A 147 -39.77 3.74 25.86
N ASP A 148 -39.93 3.37 24.58
CA ASP A 148 -41.26 3.29 23.95
C ASP A 148 -42.17 2.26 24.64
N THR A 149 -41.62 1.11 25.03
CA THR A 149 -42.37 0.05 25.73
C THR A 149 -42.87 0.53 27.09
N THR A 150 -42.07 1.33 27.81
CA THR A 150 -42.44 1.84 29.15
C THR A 150 -43.54 2.92 29.08
N CYS A 151 -43.68 3.59 27.94
CA CYS A 151 -44.71 4.60 27.73
C CYS A 151 -46.07 3.98 27.40
N SER A 152 -46.07 2.86 26.65
CA SER A 152 -47.30 2.13 26.27
C SER A 152 -48.03 1.53 27.46
N ASP A 153 -47.33 0.95 28.44
CA ASP A 153 -47.95 0.29 29.60
C ASP A 153 -48.67 1.27 30.56
N ARG A 154 -48.44 2.58 30.41
CA ARG A 154 -48.95 3.61 31.33
C ARG A 154 -50.31 4.17 30.91
N GLU A 155 -50.77 3.90 29.70
CA GLU A 155 -52.07 4.38 29.19
C GLU A 155 -53.23 3.41 29.49
N ASP A 156 -52.94 2.12 29.76
CA ASP A 156 -53.98 1.09 29.93
C ASP A 156 -54.50 0.91 31.38
N THR A 157 -54.09 1.77 32.32
CA THR A 157 -54.47 1.66 33.75
C THR A 157 -55.44 2.74 34.27
N LEU A 158 -56.09 3.50 33.37
CA LEU A 158 -57.13 4.49 33.69
C LEU A 158 -58.48 4.08 33.10
#